data_AF-A0A2E0L552-F1
#
_entry.id   AF-A0A2E0L552-F1
#
_cell.length_a   1.000
_cell.length_b   1.000
_cell.length_c   1.000
_cell.angle_alpha   90.00
_cell.angle_beta   90.00
_cell.angle_gamma   90.00
#
_symmetry.space_group_name_H-M   'P 1'
#
loop_
_entity.id
_entity.type
_entity.pdbx_description
1 polymer ?
#
loop_
_entity_poly.entity_id
_entity_poly.type
_entity_poly.pdbx_seq_one_letter_code
_entity_poly.pdbx_strand_id
1 'polypeptide(L)'
;MLGSAAVLAAGRVRAQDWEVESPVVTRMREHLQWVIGGMGMALDFRAIDQAQNEMFRIQINADNLQPVASCFKAFILPYYFLNTPVDEWVYDDNSVLYSMVVHSNNAATGVVLDNVARRVPGDENAVVKFNNFLLQIGLSGGLHSWNWEGSPTSGLTDPRFAPSLVNGRVVRLRGQAYQVDNAFTAADLARGHDFITRGEFFTSSDEVREALRLSKELLSIPSTATGYQSPIERVFAPGYTGKDGILPASDIQTGRVVNDAGAITAGPDTYIIAFMSAGESESVALDVLREVIGQMDVYEAAIGGTRLEELIYDS
;
A
#
# COMPACT_ATOMS: atom_id res chain seq x y z
N MET A 1 20.56 -23.36 -2.76
CA MET A 1 21.41 -22.17 -3.03
C MET A 1 21.02 -21.52 -4.37
N LEU A 2 19.79 -21.02 -4.44
CA LEU A 2 19.23 -20.18 -5.49
C LEU A 2 18.17 -19.35 -4.75
N GLY A 3 18.31 -18.03 -4.61
CA GLY A 3 17.34 -17.28 -3.79
C GLY A 3 17.49 -15.77 -3.75
N SER A 4 18.67 -15.19 -4.07
CA SER A 4 18.82 -13.72 -4.05
C SER A 4 19.01 -13.08 -5.42
N ALA A 5 19.05 -13.88 -6.50
CA ALA A 5 19.30 -13.36 -7.85
C ALA A 5 18.03 -13.02 -8.65
N ALA A 6 16.86 -13.55 -8.25
CA ALA A 6 15.62 -13.41 -9.03
C ALA A 6 14.94 -12.03 -8.87
N VAL A 7 15.24 -11.28 -7.80
CA VAL A 7 14.58 -9.98 -7.52
C VAL A 7 15.20 -8.83 -8.33
N LEU A 8 16.39 -9.01 -8.93
CA LEU A 8 17.11 -7.95 -9.65
C LEU A 8 16.64 -7.69 -11.09
N ALA A 9 15.61 -8.40 -11.57
CA ALA A 9 15.12 -8.29 -12.95
C ALA A 9 13.69 -7.76 -13.08
N ALA A 10 13.13 -7.13 -12.03
CA ALA A 10 11.93 -6.29 -12.20
C ALA A 10 12.36 -5.01 -12.95
N GLY A 11 12.21 -5.05 -14.28
CA GLY A 11 12.60 -3.96 -15.16
C GLY A 11 12.03 -2.63 -14.68
N ARG A 12 12.85 -1.57 -14.77
CA ARG A 12 12.37 -0.19 -14.67
C ARG A 12 11.20 -0.05 -15.64
N VAL A 13 9.98 0.02 -15.09
CA VAL A 13 8.80 0.48 -15.81
C VAL A 13 9.22 1.78 -16.48
N ARG A 14 9.29 1.78 -17.82
CA ARG A 14 9.59 2.99 -18.57
C ARG A 14 8.50 3.98 -18.21
N ALA A 15 8.88 5.12 -17.65
CA ALA A 15 7.99 6.25 -17.52
C ALA A 15 7.41 6.54 -18.92
N GLN A 16 6.11 6.34 -19.10
CA GLN A 16 5.38 6.99 -20.18
C GLN A 16 5.61 8.49 -20.04
N ASP A 17 5.74 9.21 -21.14
CA ASP A 17 5.82 10.67 -21.12
C ASP A 17 4.51 11.22 -20.53
N TRP A 18 4.55 11.56 -19.24
CA TRP A 18 3.45 12.12 -18.46
C TRP A 18 3.21 13.61 -18.77
N GLU A 19 3.77 14.14 -19.86
CA GLU A 19 3.82 15.59 -20.08
C GLU A 19 2.46 16.22 -20.38
N VAL A 20 1.43 15.44 -20.72
CA VAL A 20 0.08 15.97 -20.95
C VAL A 20 -0.96 15.12 -20.23
N GLU A 21 -1.43 15.62 -19.10
CA GLU A 21 -2.60 15.10 -18.40
C GLU A 21 -3.87 15.39 -19.22
N SER A 22 -4.80 14.43 -19.29
CA SER A 22 -6.07 14.65 -19.98
C SER A 22 -6.97 15.64 -19.22
N PRO A 23 -7.85 16.40 -19.91
CA PRO A 23 -8.70 17.40 -19.24
C PRO A 23 -9.58 16.84 -18.11
N VAL A 24 -9.99 15.57 -18.18
CA VAL A 24 -10.77 14.93 -17.11
C VAL A 24 -9.91 14.68 -15.87
N VAL A 25 -8.69 14.16 -16.05
CA VAL A 25 -7.79 13.88 -14.93
C VAL A 25 -7.33 15.19 -14.27
N THR A 26 -7.08 16.26 -15.04
CA THR A 26 -6.80 17.59 -14.47
C THR A 26 -7.93 18.07 -13.57
N ARG A 27 -9.19 17.95 -13.99
CA ARG A 27 -10.35 18.33 -13.15
C ARG A 27 -10.46 17.48 -11.89
N MET A 28 -10.25 16.17 -12.01
CA MET A 28 -10.23 15.26 -10.85
C MET A 28 -9.12 15.67 -9.87
N ARG A 29 -7.92 15.97 -10.36
CA ARG A 29 -6.80 16.43 -9.53
C ARG A 29 -7.10 17.74 -8.83
N GLU A 30 -7.64 18.73 -9.54
CA GLU A 30 -8.03 20.02 -8.96
C GLU A 30 -9.08 19.86 -7.86
N HIS A 31 -10.10 19.03 -8.09
CA HIS A 31 -11.10 18.69 -7.08
C HIS A 31 -10.47 18.03 -5.86
N LEU A 32 -9.68 16.98 -6.06
CA LEU A 32 -9.02 16.27 -4.96
C LEU A 32 -8.00 17.14 -4.21
N GLN A 33 -7.30 18.04 -4.90
CA GLN A 33 -6.41 19.01 -4.29
C GLN A 33 -7.19 20.00 -3.41
N TRP A 34 -8.39 20.42 -3.82
CA TRP A 34 -9.27 21.26 -3.01
C TRP A 34 -9.78 20.53 -1.76
N VAL A 35 -10.17 19.25 -1.90
CA VAL A 35 -10.66 18.42 -0.79
C VAL A 35 -9.55 18.09 0.22
N ILE A 36 -8.37 17.69 -0.25
CA ILE A 36 -7.31 17.06 0.57
C ILE A 36 -6.21 18.04 0.96
N GLY A 37 -5.89 19.02 0.10
CA GLY A 37 -4.61 19.73 0.11
C GLY A 37 -4.24 20.45 1.40
N GLY A 38 -5.24 20.97 2.13
CA GLY A 38 -5.05 21.67 3.40
C GLY A 38 -5.12 20.78 4.65
N MET A 39 -5.36 19.48 4.48
CA MET A 39 -5.64 18.55 5.57
C MET A 39 -4.41 17.74 5.97
N GLY A 40 -4.48 17.05 7.12
CA GLY A 40 -3.51 16.05 7.53
C GLY A 40 -3.56 14.75 6.71
N MET A 41 -3.73 14.86 5.39
CA MET A 41 -4.01 13.74 4.49
C MET A 41 -3.04 13.70 3.31
N ALA A 42 -2.80 12.49 2.80
CA ALA A 42 -2.01 12.22 1.62
C ALA A 42 -2.71 11.17 0.74
N LEU A 43 -2.55 11.31 -0.57
CA LEU A 43 -3.16 10.45 -1.58
C LEU A 43 -2.18 10.17 -2.72
N ASP A 44 -2.08 8.91 -3.12
CA ASP A 44 -1.62 8.50 -4.45
C ASP A 44 -2.72 7.63 -5.08
N PHE A 45 -3.28 8.10 -6.20
CA PHE A 45 -4.41 7.50 -6.89
C PHE A 45 -4.06 7.28 -8.36
N ARG A 46 -4.18 6.03 -8.83
CA ARG A 46 -3.78 5.61 -10.17
C ARG A 46 -4.88 4.79 -10.81
N ALA A 47 -5.01 4.91 -12.13
CA ALA A 47 -5.80 3.96 -12.93
C ALA A 47 -4.88 3.14 -13.83
N ILE A 48 -5.19 1.85 -13.92
CA ILE A 48 -4.49 0.85 -14.71
C ILE A 48 -5.49 0.23 -15.69
N ASP A 49 -5.17 0.19 -16.98
CA ASP A 49 -5.99 -0.47 -17.99
C ASP A 49 -5.80 -2.00 -18.01
N GLN A 50 -6.59 -2.69 -18.83
CA GLN A 50 -6.48 -4.15 -19.01
C GLN A 50 -5.13 -4.60 -19.58
N ALA A 51 -4.45 -3.73 -20.33
CA ALA A 51 -3.12 -3.97 -20.88
C ALA A 51 -2.00 -3.65 -19.87
N GLN A 52 -2.35 -3.37 -18.61
CA GLN A 52 -1.43 -3.06 -17.51
C GLN A 52 -0.69 -1.74 -17.67
N ASN A 53 -1.17 -0.83 -18.52
CA ASN A 53 -0.64 0.53 -18.64
C ASN A 53 -1.23 1.41 -17.54
N GLU A 54 -0.40 2.31 -16.99
CA GLU A 54 -0.89 3.34 -16.08
C GLU A 54 -1.53 4.46 -16.91
N MET A 55 -2.84 4.66 -16.77
CA MET A 55 -3.61 5.64 -17.53
C MET A 55 -3.50 7.04 -16.95
N PHE A 56 -3.48 7.13 -15.61
CA PHE A 56 -3.22 8.37 -14.90
C PHE A 56 -2.62 8.12 -13.52
N ARG A 57 -2.05 9.19 -12.96
CA ARG A 57 -1.64 9.32 -11.57
C ARG A 57 -1.98 10.68 -11.00
N ILE A 58 -2.66 10.69 -9.87
CA ILE A 58 -2.98 11.88 -9.07
C ILE A 58 -2.33 11.72 -7.70
N GLN A 59 -1.45 12.65 -7.35
CA GLN A 59 -0.70 12.65 -6.10
C GLN A 59 -0.96 13.96 -5.35
N ILE A 60 -1.55 13.87 -4.16
CA ILE A 60 -1.75 15.02 -3.26
C ILE A 60 -0.99 14.74 -1.97
N ASN A 61 -0.01 15.58 -1.64
CA ASN A 61 0.88 15.37 -0.48
C ASN A 61 1.53 13.97 -0.44
N ALA A 62 1.65 13.30 -1.60
CA ALA A 62 1.90 11.87 -1.67
C ALA A 62 3.27 11.45 -1.12
N ASP A 63 4.25 12.36 -1.15
CA ASP A 63 5.61 12.17 -0.65
C ASP A 63 5.79 12.62 0.81
N ASN A 64 4.74 13.13 1.46
CA ASN A 64 4.79 13.48 2.86
C ASN A 64 4.74 12.20 3.71
N LEU A 65 5.65 12.11 4.69
CA LEU A 65 5.63 11.03 5.67
C LEU A 65 4.37 11.12 6.54
N GLN A 66 3.70 9.98 6.69
CA GLN A 66 2.55 9.76 7.54
C GLN A 66 2.77 8.50 8.39
N PRO A 67 2.17 8.39 9.59
CA PRO A 67 2.20 7.15 10.36
C PRO A 67 1.61 6.03 9.52
N VAL A 68 2.34 4.93 9.32
CA VAL A 68 1.88 3.86 8.40
C VAL A 68 0.84 2.93 9.02
N ALA A 69 0.81 2.85 10.35
CA ALA A 69 -0.02 1.91 11.10
C ALA A 69 0.14 0.47 10.57
N SER A 70 -0.94 -0.24 10.26
CA SER A 70 -0.91 -1.63 9.79
C SER A 70 -0.79 -1.80 8.27
N CYS A 71 -0.82 -0.74 7.47
CA CYS A 71 -0.82 -0.85 6.00
C CYS A 71 0.40 -1.58 5.44
N PHE A 72 1.58 -1.40 6.05
CA PHE A 72 2.82 -2.05 5.60
C PHE A 72 2.76 -3.60 5.64
N LYS A 73 1.83 -4.18 6.43
CA LYS A 73 1.68 -5.64 6.55
C LYS A 73 1.33 -6.28 5.21
N ALA A 74 0.74 -5.54 4.26
CA ALA A 74 0.54 -6.01 2.90
C ALA A 74 1.85 -6.47 2.25
N PHE A 75 2.96 -5.78 2.53
CA PHE A 75 4.26 -6.08 1.93
C PHE A 75 5.00 -7.22 2.63
N ILE A 76 4.53 -7.64 3.81
CA ILE A 76 5.05 -8.85 4.46
C ILE A 76 4.63 -10.10 3.68
N LEU A 77 3.49 -10.09 2.98
CA LEU A 77 3.07 -11.25 2.17
C LEU A 77 4.06 -11.62 1.06
N PRO A 78 4.42 -10.71 0.13
CA PRO A 78 5.44 -11.05 -0.86
C PRO A 78 6.80 -11.28 -0.20
N TYR A 79 7.13 -10.60 0.91
CA TYR A 79 8.35 -10.92 1.66
C TYR A 79 8.37 -12.36 2.16
N TYR A 80 7.25 -12.86 2.70
CA TYR A 80 7.08 -14.22 3.17
C TYR A 80 7.20 -15.23 2.03
N PHE A 81 6.39 -15.08 0.97
CA PHE A 81 6.34 -16.05 -0.12
C PHE A 81 7.64 -16.10 -0.92
N LEU A 82 8.31 -14.96 -1.14
CA LEU A 82 9.57 -14.90 -1.91
C LEU A 82 10.80 -15.36 -1.12
N ASN A 83 10.68 -15.57 0.20
CA ASN A 83 11.80 -15.99 1.06
C ASN A 83 11.49 -17.26 1.86
N THR A 84 10.38 -17.94 1.56
CA THR A 84 10.00 -19.23 2.13
C THR A 84 9.90 -20.24 1.00
N PRO A 85 10.50 -21.44 1.11
CA PRO A 85 10.33 -22.49 0.12
C PRO A 85 8.84 -22.79 -0.13
N VAL A 86 8.48 -23.06 -1.39
CA VAL A 86 7.07 -23.26 -1.81
C VAL A 86 6.39 -24.40 -1.04
N ASP A 87 7.12 -25.46 -0.71
CA ASP A 87 6.64 -26.59 0.07
C ASP A 87 6.48 -26.29 1.58
N GLU A 88 6.98 -25.14 2.04
CA GLU A 88 6.82 -24.63 3.40
C GLU A 88 5.79 -23.48 3.50
N TRP A 89 5.08 -23.14 2.41
CA TRP A 89 4.06 -22.10 2.45
C TRP A 89 2.86 -22.54 3.28
N VAL A 90 2.58 -21.80 4.35
CA VAL A 90 1.46 -22.02 5.28
C VAL A 90 0.69 -20.72 5.45
N TYR A 91 -0.49 -20.66 4.82
CA TYR A 91 -1.30 -19.45 4.71
C TYR A 91 -2.81 -19.70 4.87
N ASP A 92 -3.20 -20.88 5.34
CA ASP A 92 -4.59 -21.20 5.70
C ASP A 92 -5.10 -20.35 6.88
N ASP A 93 -6.39 -20.45 7.18
CA ASP A 93 -7.10 -19.67 8.22
C ASP A 93 -6.55 -19.87 9.65
N ASN A 94 -5.82 -20.96 9.90
CA ASN A 94 -5.19 -21.24 11.19
C ASN A 94 -3.73 -20.78 11.25
N SER A 95 -3.18 -20.28 10.15
CA SER A 95 -1.79 -19.86 10.05
C SER A 95 -1.51 -18.50 10.73
N VAL A 96 -0.27 -18.32 11.16
CA VAL A 96 0.21 -17.03 11.71
C VAL A 96 0.19 -15.94 10.64
N LEU A 97 0.44 -16.30 9.37
CA LEU A 97 0.39 -15.36 8.24
C LEU A 97 -1.02 -14.82 8.01
N TYR A 98 -2.03 -15.71 8.03
CA TYR A 98 -3.43 -15.33 7.92
C TYR A 98 -3.85 -14.43 9.06
N SER A 99 -3.52 -14.79 10.32
CA SER A 99 -3.82 -13.95 11.48
C SER A 99 -3.19 -12.55 11.38
N MET A 100 -1.97 -12.45 10.87
CA MET A 100 -1.30 -11.17 10.65
C MET A 100 -2.02 -10.31 9.59
N VAL A 101 -2.32 -10.86 8.42
CA VAL A 101 -2.87 -10.06 7.32
C VAL A 101 -4.36 -9.78 7.50
N VAL A 102 -5.16 -10.80 7.80
CA VAL A 102 -6.62 -10.73 7.86
C VAL A 102 -7.11 -10.10 9.17
N HIS A 103 -6.53 -10.51 10.30
CA HIS A 103 -6.92 -9.99 11.62
C HIS A 103 -6.01 -8.86 12.12
N SER A 104 -5.07 -8.40 11.30
CA SER A 104 -4.08 -7.38 11.64
C SER A 104 -3.28 -7.65 12.93
N ASN A 105 -3.13 -8.91 13.33
CA ASN A 105 -2.56 -9.27 14.64
C ASN A 105 -1.10 -8.82 14.78
N ASN A 106 -0.84 -7.94 15.75
CA ASN A 106 0.46 -7.31 15.94
C ASN A 106 1.56 -8.27 16.43
N ALA A 107 1.22 -9.21 17.32
CA ALA A 107 2.16 -10.21 17.79
C ALA A 107 2.52 -11.19 16.66
N ALA A 108 1.51 -11.65 15.91
CA ALA A 108 1.69 -12.49 14.73
C ALA A 108 2.59 -11.82 13.68
N THR A 109 2.46 -10.50 13.50
CA THR A 109 3.31 -9.71 12.59
C THR A 109 4.79 -9.89 12.88
N GLY A 110 5.20 -9.75 14.14
CA GLY A 110 6.61 -9.94 14.49
C GLY A 110 7.07 -11.40 14.42
N VAL A 111 6.17 -12.37 14.65
CA VAL A 111 6.48 -13.80 14.43
C VAL A 111 6.74 -14.07 12.94
N VAL A 112 5.94 -13.52 12.03
CA VAL A 112 6.17 -13.68 10.58
C VAL A 112 7.48 -13.01 10.18
N LEU A 113 7.71 -11.76 10.59
CA LEU A 113 8.96 -11.05 10.29
C LEU A 113 10.20 -11.82 10.74
N ASP A 114 10.21 -12.31 11.98
CA ASP A 114 11.31 -13.09 12.54
C ASP A 114 11.51 -14.44 11.81
N ASN A 115 10.42 -15.16 11.52
CA ASN A 115 10.48 -16.43 10.79
C ASN A 115 11.07 -16.27 9.39
N VAL A 116 10.64 -15.25 8.64
CA VAL A 116 11.16 -14.99 7.30
C VAL A 116 12.61 -14.51 7.37
N ALA A 117 12.95 -13.65 8.33
CA ALA A 117 14.29 -13.12 8.49
C ALA A 117 15.37 -14.20 8.75
N ARG A 118 15.02 -15.31 9.40
CA ARG A 118 15.92 -16.47 9.58
C ARG A 118 16.29 -17.17 8.27
N ARG A 119 15.47 -17.02 7.22
CA ARG A 119 15.68 -17.62 5.89
C ARG A 119 16.46 -16.70 4.96
N VAL A 120 16.42 -15.39 5.21
CA VAL A 120 17.17 -14.38 4.46
C VAL A 120 18.64 -14.37 4.91
N PRO A 121 19.62 -14.51 4.00
CA PRO A 121 21.04 -14.46 4.34
C PRO A 121 21.44 -13.15 5.04
N GLY A 122 22.51 -13.21 5.85
CA GLY A 122 23.05 -12.07 6.60
C GLY A 122 22.78 -12.13 8.10
N ASP A 123 23.55 -11.39 8.87
CA ASP A 123 23.50 -11.36 10.34
C ASP A 123 22.59 -10.24 10.88
N GLU A 124 21.96 -9.46 10.00
CA GLU A 124 21.07 -8.38 10.39
C GLU A 124 19.77 -8.88 11.03
N ASN A 125 19.18 -8.02 11.86
CA ASN A 125 17.92 -8.34 12.52
C ASN A 125 16.71 -8.33 11.55
N ALA A 126 15.58 -8.86 12.00
CA ALA A 126 14.38 -9.01 11.18
C ALA A 126 13.83 -7.70 10.60
N VAL A 127 13.91 -6.60 11.35
CA VAL A 127 13.44 -5.28 10.88
C VAL A 127 14.32 -4.77 9.74
N VAL A 128 15.65 -4.88 9.88
CA VAL A 128 16.61 -4.48 8.86
C VAL A 128 16.44 -5.29 7.57
N LYS A 129 16.24 -6.61 7.69
CA LYS A 129 16.04 -7.51 6.54
C LYS A 129 14.73 -7.22 5.79
N PHE A 130 13.64 -6.97 6.52
CA PHE A 130 12.39 -6.57 5.90
C PHE A 130 12.51 -5.22 5.18
N ASN A 131 13.15 -4.22 5.80
CA ASN A 131 13.38 -2.93 5.14
C ASN A 131 14.26 -3.06 3.89
N ASN A 132 15.27 -3.95 3.90
CA ASN A 132 16.06 -4.23 2.70
C ASN A 132 15.19 -4.80 1.57
N PHE A 133 14.23 -5.67 1.90
CA PHE A 133 13.25 -6.13 0.93
C PHE A 133 12.37 -4.99 0.39
N LEU A 134 11.86 -4.11 1.27
CA LEU A 134 11.08 -2.94 0.84
C LEU A 134 11.86 -2.06 -0.15
N LEU A 135 13.14 -1.80 0.14
CA LEU A 135 14.03 -1.06 -0.77
C LEU A 135 14.20 -1.77 -2.12
N GLN A 136 14.27 -3.11 -2.14
CA GLN A 136 14.40 -3.89 -3.38
C GLN A 136 13.15 -3.83 -4.25
N ILE A 137 11.96 -3.79 -3.66
CA ILE A 137 10.70 -3.56 -4.39
C ILE A 137 10.43 -2.07 -4.67
N GLY A 138 11.43 -1.21 -4.43
CA GLY A 138 11.45 0.19 -4.84
C GLY A 138 10.76 1.16 -3.89
N LEU A 139 10.43 0.74 -2.66
CA LEU A 139 9.90 1.62 -1.62
C LEU A 139 11.03 2.39 -0.95
N SER A 140 10.73 3.59 -0.46
CA SER A 140 11.66 4.46 0.25
C SER A 140 11.40 4.52 1.76
N GLY A 141 10.18 4.18 2.18
CA GLY A 141 9.77 3.98 3.57
C GLY A 141 10.23 2.65 4.15
N GLY A 142 10.18 2.56 5.48
CA GLY A 142 10.61 1.40 6.24
C GLY A 142 10.24 1.55 7.70
N LEU A 143 10.30 0.42 8.42
CA LEU A 143 10.05 0.36 9.85
C LEU A 143 11.29 0.79 10.62
N HIS A 144 11.15 1.70 11.58
CA HIS A 144 12.20 1.86 12.57
C HIS A 144 12.21 0.67 13.54
N SER A 145 11.04 0.24 13.98
CA SER A 145 10.89 -0.85 14.95
C SER A 145 9.52 -1.53 14.86
N TRP A 146 9.39 -2.73 15.40
CA TRP A 146 8.10 -3.38 15.62
C TRP A 146 8.07 -4.01 17.01
N ASN A 147 7.86 -3.16 18.02
CA ASN A 147 7.99 -3.51 19.42
C ASN A 147 6.62 -3.78 20.05
N TRP A 148 6.12 -5.00 19.87
CA TRP A 148 4.92 -5.48 20.56
C TRP A 148 5.28 -6.47 21.66
N GLU A 149 4.58 -6.40 22.79
CA GLU A 149 4.79 -7.30 23.92
C GLU A 149 4.66 -8.77 23.47
N GLY A 150 5.60 -9.61 23.92
CA GLY A 150 5.65 -11.03 23.53
C GLY A 150 6.07 -11.29 22.08
N SER A 151 6.38 -10.26 21.30
CA SER A 151 6.81 -10.41 19.91
C SER A 151 8.32 -10.71 19.80
N PRO A 152 8.76 -11.63 18.92
CA PRO A 152 10.18 -11.91 18.69
C PRO A 152 10.98 -10.72 18.16
N THR A 153 10.29 -9.70 17.61
CA THR A 153 10.92 -8.47 17.12
C THR A 153 11.10 -7.41 18.21
N SER A 154 10.70 -7.69 19.45
CA SER A 154 10.84 -6.75 20.57
C SER A 154 12.31 -6.38 20.80
N GLY A 155 12.60 -5.07 20.76
CA GLY A 155 13.93 -4.51 20.90
C GLY A 155 14.75 -4.50 19.61
N LEU A 156 14.24 -5.04 18.50
CA LEU A 156 14.88 -4.96 17.19
C LEU A 156 14.56 -3.62 16.53
N THR A 157 15.58 -2.98 15.98
CA THR A 157 15.44 -1.68 15.32
C THR A 157 16.27 -1.59 14.05
N ASP A 158 15.86 -0.72 13.13
CA ASP A 158 16.66 -0.24 12.01
C ASP A 158 16.94 1.27 12.16
N PRO A 159 18.18 1.66 12.49
CA PRO A 159 18.54 3.07 12.67
C PRO A 159 18.37 3.93 11.41
N ARG A 160 18.38 3.33 10.20
CA ARG A 160 18.21 4.07 8.94
C ARG A 160 16.83 4.75 8.85
N PHE A 161 15.84 4.15 9.53
CA PHE A 161 14.46 4.62 9.53
C PHE A 161 14.05 5.29 10.84
N ALA A 162 14.99 5.52 11.76
CA ALA A 162 14.71 6.21 13.03
C ALA A 162 14.16 7.63 12.78
N PRO A 163 13.12 8.06 13.54
CA PRO A 163 12.56 9.39 13.38
C PRO A 163 13.57 10.46 13.81
N SER A 164 13.83 11.45 12.95
CA SER A 164 14.86 12.46 13.22
C SER A 164 14.51 13.82 12.64
N LEU A 165 14.51 14.81 13.53
CA LEU A 165 14.36 16.22 13.17
C LEU A 165 15.56 16.74 12.35
N VAL A 166 16.74 16.12 12.51
CA VAL A 166 17.99 16.55 11.86
C VAL A 166 18.00 16.18 10.37
N ASN A 167 17.57 14.96 10.04
CA ASN A 167 17.52 14.48 8.65
C ASN A 167 16.15 14.68 7.99
N GLY A 168 15.18 15.25 8.70
CA GLY A 168 13.84 15.53 8.20
C GLY A 168 12.89 14.33 8.15
N ARG A 169 13.26 13.17 8.70
CA ARG A 169 12.38 11.98 8.81
C ARG A 169 11.37 12.17 9.96
N VAL A 170 10.39 13.03 9.70
CA VAL A 170 9.29 13.36 10.63
C VAL A 170 7.97 13.47 9.88
N VAL A 171 6.89 13.14 10.57
CA VAL A 171 5.53 13.42 10.09
C VAL A 171 5.23 14.88 10.34
N ARG A 172 4.76 15.61 9.31
CA ARG A 172 4.41 17.03 9.43
C ARG A 172 2.92 17.23 9.29
N LEU A 173 2.26 17.70 10.36
CA LEU A 173 0.84 18.01 10.36
C LEU A 173 0.64 19.43 10.87
N ARG A 174 -0.09 20.25 10.11
CA ARG A 174 -0.47 21.63 10.49
C ARG A 174 0.71 22.47 11.00
N GLY A 175 1.86 22.34 10.33
CA GLY A 175 3.10 23.07 10.66
C GLY A 175 3.90 22.50 11.84
N GLN A 176 3.43 21.45 12.52
CA GLN A 176 4.14 20.77 13.60
C GLN A 176 4.83 19.50 13.09
N ALA A 177 5.99 19.19 13.67
CA ALA A 177 6.77 17.98 13.36
C ALA A 177 6.62 16.95 14.48
N TYR A 178 6.30 15.71 14.11
CA TYR A 178 6.13 14.57 15.01
C TYR A 178 7.14 13.49 14.66
N GLN A 179 7.81 12.98 15.69
CA GLN A 179 8.71 11.82 15.57
C GLN A 179 7.87 10.55 15.72
N VAL A 180 7.68 9.84 14.60
CA VAL A 180 6.89 8.62 14.51
C VAL A 180 7.80 7.50 14.01
N ASP A 181 7.86 6.39 14.76
CA ASP A 181 8.78 5.29 14.47
C ASP A 181 8.58 4.70 13.07
N ASN A 182 7.33 4.44 12.70
CA ASN A 182 7.00 3.79 11.45
C ASN A 182 6.20 4.77 10.59
N ALA A 183 6.90 5.41 9.65
CA ALA A 183 6.33 6.38 8.73
C ALA A 183 6.66 6.03 7.27
N PHE A 184 5.63 6.09 6.44
CA PHE A 184 5.66 5.82 5.00
C PHE A 184 5.00 6.99 4.28
N THR A 185 5.20 7.07 2.98
CA THR A 185 4.48 8.03 2.12
C THR A 185 3.33 7.32 1.42
N ALA A 186 2.31 8.06 0.96
CA ALA A 186 1.24 7.47 0.15
C ALA A 186 1.82 6.93 -1.18
N ALA A 187 2.85 7.57 -1.73
CA ALA A 187 3.56 7.11 -2.91
C ALA A 187 4.26 5.75 -2.69
N ASP A 188 4.85 5.51 -1.52
CA ASP A 188 5.41 4.20 -1.15
C ASP A 188 4.32 3.12 -1.10
N LEU A 189 3.20 3.41 -0.43
CA LEU A 189 2.09 2.47 -0.31
C LEU A 189 1.52 2.12 -1.68
N ALA A 190 1.24 3.12 -2.53
CA ALA A 190 0.73 2.88 -3.88
C ALA A 190 1.74 2.11 -4.73
N ARG A 191 3.04 2.37 -4.62
CA ARG A 191 4.08 1.59 -5.33
C ARG A 191 4.14 0.14 -4.85
N GLY A 192 3.99 -0.11 -3.56
CA GLY A 192 3.97 -1.46 -3.02
C GLY A 192 2.75 -2.25 -3.48
N HIS A 193 1.58 -1.60 -3.50
CA HIS A 193 0.37 -2.19 -4.07
C HIS A 193 0.46 -2.36 -5.58
N ASP A 194 1.13 -1.46 -6.29
CA ASP A 194 1.41 -1.62 -7.72
C ASP A 194 2.25 -2.87 -8.02
N PHE A 195 3.29 -3.10 -7.21
CA PHE A 195 4.09 -4.32 -7.27
C PHE A 195 3.25 -5.58 -7.03
N ILE A 196 2.36 -5.58 -6.04
CA ILE A 196 1.45 -6.71 -5.75
C ILE A 196 0.43 -6.91 -6.88
N THR A 197 -0.16 -5.83 -7.37
CA THR A 197 -1.24 -5.85 -8.37
C THR A 197 -0.74 -6.28 -9.74
N ARG A 198 0.34 -5.64 -10.23
CA ARG A 198 0.80 -5.81 -11.62
C ARG A 198 2.12 -6.56 -11.76
N GLY A 199 2.87 -6.80 -10.67
CA GLY A 199 4.22 -7.38 -10.75
C GLY A 199 4.25 -8.75 -11.44
N GLU A 200 3.15 -9.50 -11.38
CA GLU A 200 2.98 -10.80 -12.03
C GLU A 200 3.07 -10.75 -13.57
N PHE A 201 2.72 -9.60 -14.18
CA PHE A 201 2.77 -9.36 -15.63
C PHE A 201 4.15 -8.94 -16.11
N PHE A 202 4.97 -8.40 -15.22
CA PHE A 202 6.30 -7.86 -15.54
C PHE A 202 7.45 -8.77 -15.11
N THR A 203 7.14 -9.97 -14.61
CA THR A 203 8.12 -10.97 -14.20
C THR A 203 8.13 -12.18 -15.13
N SER A 204 9.32 -12.71 -15.39
CA SER A 204 9.51 -14.00 -16.06
C SER A 204 9.60 -15.19 -15.09
N SER A 205 9.66 -14.93 -13.77
CA SER A 205 9.74 -15.98 -12.75
C SER A 205 8.34 -16.46 -12.35
N ASP A 206 8.08 -17.76 -12.52
CA ASP A 206 6.83 -18.40 -12.08
C ASP A 206 6.66 -18.34 -10.56
N GLU A 207 7.76 -18.46 -9.82
CA GLU A 207 7.75 -18.34 -8.35
C GLU A 207 7.34 -16.94 -7.91
N VAL A 208 7.86 -15.89 -8.55
CA VAL A 208 7.46 -14.50 -8.25
C VAL A 208 6.00 -14.29 -8.63
N ARG A 209 5.57 -14.80 -9.79
CA ARG A 209 4.19 -14.70 -10.24
C ARG A 209 3.22 -15.32 -9.21
N GLU A 210 3.53 -16.52 -8.76
CA GLU A 210 2.71 -17.25 -7.78
C GLU A 210 2.70 -16.57 -6.41
N ALA A 211 3.85 -16.10 -5.93
CA ALA A 211 3.96 -15.36 -4.68
C ALA A 211 3.09 -14.09 -4.68
N LEU A 212 3.05 -13.34 -5.79
CA LEU A 212 2.22 -12.15 -5.93
C LEU A 212 0.73 -12.50 -6.08
N ARG A 213 0.40 -13.57 -6.80
CA ARG A 213 -0.97 -14.09 -6.91
C ARG A 213 -1.54 -14.45 -5.54
N LEU A 214 -0.81 -15.23 -4.74
CA LEU A 214 -1.22 -15.60 -3.37
C LEU A 214 -1.28 -14.40 -2.42
N SER A 215 -0.35 -13.44 -2.58
CA SER A 215 -0.39 -12.18 -1.82
C SER A 215 -1.68 -11.41 -2.11
N LYS A 216 -2.10 -11.33 -3.38
CA LYS A 216 -3.38 -10.72 -3.76
C LYS A 216 -4.55 -11.48 -3.16
N GLU A 217 -4.59 -12.81 -3.28
CA GLU A 217 -5.71 -13.61 -2.74
C GLU A 217 -5.94 -13.37 -1.24
N LEU A 218 -4.88 -13.33 -0.43
CA LEU A 218 -5.00 -13.04 0.99
C LEU A 218 -5.44 -11.60 1.28
N LEU A 219 -5.01 -10.63 0.46
CA LEU A 219 -5.43 -9.23 0.58
C LEU A 219 -6.84 -8.96 0.04
N SER A 220 -7.38 -9.87 -0.77
CA SER A 220 -8.75 -9.81 -1.28
C SER A 220 -9.76 -10.43 -0.30
N ILE A 221 -9.32 -11.03 0.81
CA ILE A 221 -10.23 -11.52 1.84
C ILE A 221 -10.93 -10.31 2.47
N PRO A 222 -12.26 -10.18 2.35
CA PRO A 222 -12.95 -9.01 2.85
C PRO A 222 -12.81 -8.90 4.36
N SER A 223 -12.54 -7.71 4.87
CA SER A 223 -12.40 -7.54 6.32
C SER A 223 -13.74 -7.79 7.06
N THR A 224 -14.86 -7.72 6.35
CA THR A 224 -16.20 -8.14 6.83
C THR A 224 -16.25 -9.58 7.31
N ALA A 225 -15.40 -10.47 6.78
CA ALA A 225 -15.27 -11.84 7.26
C ALA A 225 -14.80 -11.92 8.73
N THR A 226 -14.28 -10.81 9.27
CA THR A 226 -13.78 -10.67 10.65
C THR A 226 -14.68 -9.80 11.54
N GLY A 227 -15.84 -9.34 11.04
CA GLY A 227 -16.74 -8.44 11.77
C GLY A 227 -16.29 -6.97 11.80
N TYR A 228 -15.34 -6.61 10.94
CA TYR A 228 -14.82 -5.25 10.74
C TYR A 228 -15.02 -4.81 9.28
N GLN A 229 -14.97 -3.52 8.98
CA GLN A 229 -14.94 -3.02 7.61
C GLN A 229 -13.84 -1.98 7.48
N SER A 230 -12.93 -2.20 6.54
CA SER A 230 -11.85 -1.26 6.26
C SER A 230 -12.41 0.07 5.73
N PRO A 231 -11.67 1.19 5.85
CA PRO A 231 -12.12 2.47 5.34
C PRO A 231 -12.59 2.43 3.88
N ILE A 232 -11.84 1.78 2.97
CA ILE A 232 -12.23 1.63 1.56
C ILE A 232 -13.47 0.74 1.43
N GLU A 233 -13.55 -0.40 2.12
CA GLU A 233 -14.73 -1.28 2.03
C GLU A 233 -16.03 -0.60 2.47
N ARG A 234 -15.96 0.38 3.38
CA ARG A 234 -17.11 1.15 3.85
C ARG A 234 -17.65 2.13 2.82
N VAL A 235 -16.85 2.48 1.81
CA VAL A 235 -17.21 3.43 0.76
C VAL A 235 -17.25 2.78 -0.63
N PHE A 236 -16.65 1.60 -0.78
CA PHE A 236 -16.67 0.75 -1.97
C PHE A 236 -16.57 -0.73 -1.57
N ALA A 237 -17.70 -1.41 -1.51
CA ALA A 237 -17.77 -2.78 -0.97
C ALA A 237 -17.22 -3.89 -1.90
N PRO A 238 -17.41 -3.88 -3.23
CA PRO A 238 -16.95 -4.97 -4.09
C PRO A 238 -15.47 -4.87 -4.47
N GLY A 239 -14.79 -5.99 -4.72
CA GLY A 239 -13.55 -6.00 -5.52
C GLY A 239 -12.33 -5.27 -4.92
N TYR A 240 -12.32 -4.99 -3.62
CA TYR A 240 -11.17 -4.40 -2.93
C TYR A 240 -10.12 -5.46 -2.58
N THR A 241 -8.85 -5.14 -2.85
CA THR A 241 -7.67 -5.93 -2.47
C THR A 241 -6.66 -5.02 -1.79
N GLY A 242 -6.49 -5.11 -0.49
CA GLY A 242 -5.62 -4.16 0.21
C GLY A 242 -5.47 -4.37 1.70
N LYS A 243 -4.91 -3.37 2.37
CA LYS A 243 -4.66 -3.39 3.80
C LYS A 243 -4.82 -2.02 4.43
N ASP A 244 -5.63 -1.99 5.48
CA ASP A 244 -5.88 -0.81 6.29
C ASP A 244 -4.88 -0.66 7.45
N GLY A 245 -4.86 0.56 7.99
CA GLY A 245 -4.00 0.97 9.09
C GLY A 245 -4.71 1.98 9.97
N ILE A 246 -5.15 1.53 11.14
CA ILE A 246 -5.91 2.33 12.09
C ILE A 246 -5.13 2.51 13.39
N LEU A 247 -4.97 3.75 13.87
CA LEU A 247 -4.48 4.03 15.22
C LEU A 247 -5.46 4.96 15.96
N PRO A 248 -5.87 4.63 17.20
CA PRO A 248 -6.58 5.55 18.07
C PRO A 248 -5.79 6.84 18.33
N ALA A 249 -6.49 7.94 18.59
CA ALA A 249 -5.84 9.21 18.92
C ALA A 249 -5.05 9.15 20.24
N SER A 250 -5.37 8.20 21.13
CA SER A 250 -4.63 7.95 22.38
C SER A 250 -3.24 7.35 22.15
N ASP A 251 -3.02 6.72 21.01
CA ASP A 251 -1.86 5.85 20.78
C ASP A 251 -0.72 6.60 20.07
N ILE A 252 -1.01 7.78 19.52
CA ILE A 252 -0.04 8.56 18.76
C ILE A 252 -0.33 10.06 18.80
N GLN A 253 0.72 10.87 18.90
CA GLN A 253 0.64 12.33 19.05
C GLN A 253 0.07 13.05 17.81
N THR A 254 0.13 12.42 16.65
CA THR A 254 -0.46 12.94 15.40
C THR A 254 -1.99 12.92 15.42
N GLY A 255 -2.62 12.31 16.45
CA GLY A 255 -4.06 12.12 16.53
C GLY A 255 -4.53 10.83 15.86
N ARG A 256 -5.83 10.75 15.57
CA ARG A 256 -6.45 9.57 14.91
C ARG A 256 -5.78 9.33 13.55
N VAL A 257 -5.38 8.09 13.29
CA VAL A 257 -4.86 7.64 11.99
C VAL A 257 -5.88 6.74 11.34
N VAL A 258 -6.22 7.05 10.08
CA VAL A 258 -7.13 6.28 9.22
C VAL A 258 -6.48 6.15 7.86
N ASN A 259 -5.75 5.06 7.67
CA ASN A 259 -5.12 4.74 6.40
C ASN A 259 -5.80 3.54 5.77
N ASP A 260 -5.84 3.52 4.45
CA ASP A 260 -6.18 2.33 3.68
C ASP A 260 -5.49 2.40 2.31
N ALA A 261 -4.92 1.28 1.90
CA ALA A 261 -4.19 1.21 0.64
C ALA A 261 -4.40 -0.15 -0.04
N GLY A 262 -4.62 -0.11 -1.35
CA GLY A 262 -4.96 -1.29 -2.11
C GLY A 262 -5.31 -1.00 -3.56
N ALA A 263 -5.91 -1.99 -4.19
CA ALA A 263 -6.46 -1.91 -5.53
C ALA A 263 -7.97 -2.19 -5.51
N ILE A 264 -8.70 -1.49 -6.36
CA ILE A 264 -10.12 -1.68 -6.60
C ILE A 264 -10.29 -1.99 -8.09
N THR A 265 -10.98 -3.07 -8.42
CA THR A 265 -11.40 -3.32 -9.80
C THR A 265 -12.82 -2.77 -10.01
N ALA A 266 -12.97 -1.84 -10.94
CA ALA A 266 -14.25 -1.25 -11.31
C ALA A 266 -14.36 -1.19 -12.83
N GLY A 267 -15.33 -1.89 -13.40
CA GLY A 267 -15.44 -2.02 -14.85
C GLY A 267 -14.22 -2.72 -15.46
N PRO A 268 -13.65 -2.21 -16.57
CA PRO A 268 -12.48 -2.80 -17.21
C PRO A 268 -11.15 -2.44 -16.51
N ASP A 269 -11.13 -1.38 -15.72
CA ASP A 269 -9.92 -0.79 -15.19
C ASP A 269 -9.70 -1.17 -13.71
N THR A 270 -8.44 -1.10 -13.28
CA THR A 270 -8.03 -1.31 -11.89
C THR A 270 -7.45 -0.03 -11.33
N TYR A 271 -7.92 0.37 -10.15
CA TYR A 271 -7.56 1.60 -9.49
C TYR A 271 -6.71 1.32 -8.27
N ILE A 272 -5.48 1.83 -8.23
CA ILE A 272 -4.64 1.78 -7.04
C ILE A 272 -4.89 3.03 -6.22
N ILE A 273 -5.27 2.85 -4.96
CA ILE A 273 -5.52 3.94 -4.02
C ILE A 273 -4.61 3.71 -2.82
N ALA A 274 -3.79 4.71 -2.49
CA ALA A 274 -3.12 4.81 -1.19
C ALA A 274 -3.58 6.09 -0.51
N PHE A 275 -4.50 5.94 0.44
CA PHE A 275 -5.05 7.04 1.22
C PHE A 275 -4.51 6.98 2.65
N MET A 276 -3.91 8.08 3.09
CA MET A 276 -3.39 8.20 4.45
C MET A 276 -3.97 9.45 5.12
N SER A 277 -4.47 9.29 6.33
CA SER A 277 -5.03 10.40 7.12
C SER A 277 -4.51 10.34 8.55
N ALA A 278 -4.00 11.46 9.05
CA ALA A 278 -3.54 11.62 10.41
C ALA A 278 -4.02 12.96 10.99
N GLY A 279 -4.60 12.90 12.18
CA GLY A 279 -5.06 14.08 12.92
C GLY A 279 -6.45 14.57 12.53
N GLU A 280 -7.08 13.92 11.56
CA GLU A 280 -8.48 14.15 11.18
C GLU A 280 -9.40 13.12 11.86
N SER A 281 -10.68 13.45 12.01
CA SER A 281 -11.68 12.50 12.52
C SER A 281 -11.95 11.40 11.48
N GLU A 282 -12.42 10.25 11.95
CA GLU A 282 -12.75 9.12 11.07
C GLU A 282 -13.89 9.45 10.10
N SER A 283 -14.91 10.19 10.53
CA SER A 283 -16.00 10.62 9.64
C SER A 283 -15.47 11.49 8.51
N VAL A 284 -14.60 12.46 8.83
CA VAL A 284 -13.97 13.33 7.83
C VAL A 284 -13.10 12.53 6.86
N ALA A 285 -12.30 11.58 7.37
CA ALA A 285 -11.48 10.71 6.52
C ALA A 285 -12.34 9.89 5.54
N LEU A 286 -13.47 9.34 6.00
CA LEU A 286 -14.38 8.57 5.16
C LEU A 286 -15.12 9.44 4.14
N ASP A 287 -15.53 10.65 4.51
CA ASP A 287 -16.17 11.60 3.59
C ASP A 287 -15.22 11.95 2.44
N VAL A 288 -13.95 12.25 2.76
CA VAL A 288 -12.91 12.50 1.75
C VAL A 288 -12.63 11.25 0.90
N LEU A 289 -12.59 10.06 1.51
CA LEU A 289 -12.37 8.82 0.76
C LEU A 289 -13.53 8.54 -0.22
N ARG A 290 -14.77 8.90 0.12
CA ARG A 290 -15.90 8.86 -0.85
C ARG A 290 -15.67 9.79 -2.04
N GLU A 291 -15.14 10.99 -1.80
CA GLU A 291 -14.79 11.92 -2.89
C GLU A 291 -13.72 11.34 -3.80
N VAL A 292 -12.70 10.66 -3.25
CA VAL A 292 -11.65 9.97 -4.02
C VAL A 292 -12.26 8.86 -4.89
N ILE A 293 -13.05 7.97 -4.28
CA ILE A 293 -13.66 6.85 -5.01
C ILE A 293 -14.66 7.34 -6.06
N GLY A 294 -15.41 8.41 -5.78
CA GLY A 294 -16.31 9.02 -6.75
C GLY A 294 -15.59 9.52 -8.01
N GLN A 295 -14.28 9.79 -7.96
CA GLN A 295 -13.52 10.16 -9.16
C GLN A 295 -13.34 9.00 -10.14
N MET A 296 -13.51 7.74 -9.71
CA MET A 296 -13.53 6.58 -10.59
C MET A 296 -14.71 6.68 -11.56
N ASP A 297 -15.91 6.95 -11.04
CA ASP A 297 -17.11 7.12 -11.87
C ASP A 297 -16.99 8.31 -12.84
N VAL A 298 -16.38 9.41 -12.39
CA VAL A 298 -16.10 10.58 -13.24
C VAL A 298 -15.18 10.21 -14.40
N TYR A 299 -14.14 9.43 -14.14
CA TYR A 299 -13.20 8.99 -15.17
C TYR A 299 -13.86 8.00 -16.15
N GLU A 300 -14.51 6.96 -15.65
CA GLU A 300 -15.21 5.94 -16.44
C GLU A 300 -16.28 6.56 -17.36
N ALA A 301 -17.06 7.51 -16.84
CA ALA A 301 -18.07 8.21 -17.63
C ALA A 301 -17.45 9.03 -18.79
N ALA A 302 -16.29 9.64 -18.55
CA ALA A 302 -15.59 10.42 -19.57
C ALA A 302 -15.00 9.54 -20.68
N ILE A 303 -14.37 8.41 -20.34
CA ILE A 303 -13.76 7.51 -21.32
C ILE A 303 -14.77 6.59 -22.00
N GLY A 304 -15.85 6.21 -21.30
CA GLY A 304 -16.95 5.41 -21.85
C GLY A 304 -17.75 6.17 -22.91
N GLY A 305 -17.88 7.50 -22.76
CA GLY A 305 -18.43 8.37 -23.80
C GLY A 305 -17.57 8.39 -25.08
N THR A 306 -16.25 8.40 -24.94
CA THR A 306 -15.31 8.41 -26.08
C THR A 306 -15.27 7.06 -26.81
N ARG A 307 -15.32 5.93 -26.09
CA ARG A 307 -15.35 4.58 -26.69
C ARG A 307 -16.63 4.30 -27.50
N LEU A 308 -17.75 4.93 -27.15
CA LEU A 308 -19.00 4.83 -27.92
C LEU A 308 -18.96 5.64 -29.23
N GLU A 309 -18.28 6.78 -29.24
CA GLU A 309 -18.12 7.58 -30.46
C GLU A 309 -17.21 6.89 -31.49
N GLU A 310 -16.13 6.23 -31.05
CA GLU A 310 -15.25 5.46 -31.96
C GLU A 310 -15.97 4.25 -32.60
N LEU A 311 -16.88 3.60 -31.87
CA LEU A 311 -17.69 2.49 -32.40
C LEU A 311 -18.77 2.92 -33.41
N ILE A 312 -19.14 4.20 -33.45
CA ILE A 312 -20.12 4.74 -34.42
C ILE A 312 -19.44 5.18 -35.73
N TYR A 313 -18.14 5.46 -35.72
CA TYR A 313 -17.40 5.87 -36.91
C TYR A 313 -16.73 4.73 -37.68
N ASP A 314 -16.65 3.52 -37.11
CA ASP A 314 -16.16 2.30 -37.77
C ASP A 314 -17.27 1.35 -38.27
N SER A 315 -18.53 1.82 -38.33
CA SER A 315 -19.68 1.13 -38.94
C SER A 315 -20.16 1.78 -40.22
#